data_AF-A0A4V2ZA86-F1
#
_entry.id   AF-A0A4V2ZA86-F1
#
_cell.length_a   1.000
_cell.length_b   1.000
_cell.length_c   1.000
_cell.angle_alpha   90.00
_cell.angle_beta   90.00
_cell.angle_gamma   90.00
#
_symmetry.space_group_name_H-M   'P 1'
#
loop_
_entity.id
_entity.type
_entity.pdbx_description
1 polymer ?
#
loop_
_entity_poly.entity_id
_entity_poly.type
_entity_poly.pdbx_seq_one_letter_code
_entity_poly.pdbx_strand_id
1 'polypeptide(L)'
;MPVQKIKRNYRKTKYILYKETLIDFKEHFWAFLGSFIGIGIIAYLQSQTLPDSDVVYLIGSFGASSVLVYGVIQSPLAQPRNLIGGHLISAIIGVTVYKFVPDILWLTAPLAVSSSIVLMQMTKTLHPPGGATALIAIAGSEKIKNLGYWYVLSPVLSGVLILLVVALIFNNMAHSRIYPNHKKYHQFRKRVATMFKSKSDE
;
A
#
# COMPACT_ATOMS: atom_id res chain seq x y z
N MET A 1 -11.13 22.81 -42.75
CA MET A 1 -11.49 22.42 -41.35
C MET A 1 -10.38 21.80 -40.45
N PRO A 2 -9.05 21.86 -40.72
CA PRO A 2 -8.03 21.34 -39.79
C PRO A 2 -7.73 22.26 -38.59
N VAL A 3 -7.85 23.59 -38.76
CA VAL A 3 -7.52 24.59 -37.72
C VAL A 3 -8.42 24.47 -36.47
N GLN A 4 -9.70 24.11 -36.63
CA GLN A 4 -10.62 23.90 -35.50
C GLN A 4 -10.26 22.65 -34.66
N LYS A 5 -9.77 21.57 -35.30
CA LYS A 5 -9.35 20.35 -34.59
C LYS A 5 -8.10 20.61 -33.74
N ILE A 6 -7.13 21.37 -34.25
CA ILE A 6 -5.89 21.75 -33.53
C ILE A 6 -6.23 22.59 -32.28
N LYS A 7 -7.10 23.61 -32.42
CA LYS A 7 -7.53 24.45 -31.28
C LYS A 7 -8.25 23.63 -30.21
N ARG A 8 -9.03 22.60 -30.59
CA ARG A 8 -9.71 21.70 -29.64
C ARG A 8 -8.72 20.83 -28.87
N ASN A 9 -7.74 20.24 -29.55
CA ASN A 9 -6.73 19.39 -28.90
C ASN A 9 -5.87 20.21 -27.94
N TYR A 10 -5.42 21.40 -28.36
CA TYR A 10 -4.66 22.31 -27.48
C TYR A 10 -5.42 22.65 -26.20
N ARG A 11 -6.71 23.00 -26.29
CA ARG A 11 -7.56 23.29 -25.12
C ARG A 11 -7.67 22.08 -24.17
N LYS A 12 -7.84 20.88 -24.73
CA LYS A 12 -7.89 19.64 -23.94
C LYS A 12 -6.56 19.37 -23.23
N THR A 13 -5.43 19.44 -23.94
CA THR A 13 -4.10 19.25 -23.36
C THR A 13 -3.82 20.28 -22.28
N LYS A 14 -4.10 21.56 -22.53
CA LYS A 14 -3.95 22.63 -21.53
C LYS A 14 -4.81 22.39 -20.29
N TYR A 15 -6.06 21.93 -20.46
CA TYR A 15 -6.94 21.62 -19.34
C TYR A 15 -6.48 20.41 -18.53
N ILE A 16 -6.05 19.32 -19.19
CA ILE A 16 -5.49 18.15 -18.50
C ILE A 16 -4.25 18.57 -17.72
N LEU A 17 -3.32 19.28 -18.37
CA LEU A 17 -2.07 19.71 -17.75
C LEU A 17 -2.33 20.64 -16.56
N TYR A 18 -3.28 21.59 -16.68
CA TYR A 18 -3.72 22.42 -15.55
C TYR A 18 -4.30 21.56 -14.43
N LYS A 19 -5.21 20.63 -14.73
CA LYS A 19 -5.86 19.79 -13.72
C LYS A 19 -4.88 18.85 -12.99
N GLU A 20 -3.90 18.30 -13.70
CA GLU A 20 -2.86 17.44 -13.12
C GLU A 20 -1.78 18.23 -12.35
N THR A 21 -1.56 19.52 -12.68
CA THR A 21 -0.59 20.40 -11.99
C THR A 21 -1.20 21.25 -10.88
N LEU A 22 -2.53 21.25 -10.75
CA LEU A 22 -3.23 21.97 -9.69
C LEU A 22 -2.87 21.38 -8.32
N ILE A 23 -2.31 22.22 -7.46
CA ILE A 23 -1.95 21.86 -6.08
C ILE A 23 -3.20 21.94 -5.21
N ASP A 24 -3.74 20.79 -4.84
CA ASP A 24 -4.77 20.72 -3.81
C ASP A 24 -4.11 20.52 -2.43
N PHE A 25 -3.91 21.62 -1.72
CA PHE A 25 -3.30 21.61 -0.39
C PHE A 25 -4.07 20.76 0.64
N LYS A 26 -5.41 20.64 0.50
CA LYS A 26 -6.20 19.81 1.41
C LYS A 26 -5.89 18.33 1.16
N GLU A 27 -5.83 17.93 -0.10
CA GLU A 27 -5.41 16.57 -0.46
C GLU A 27 -4.01 16.27 0.07
N HIS A 28 -3.04 17.15 -0.14
CA HIS A 28 -1.68 16.96 0.37
C HIS A 28 -1.62 16.86 1.90
N PHE A 29 -2.40 17.68 2.60
CA PHE A 29 -2.47 17.65 4.07
C PHE A 29 -2.98 16.29 4.59
N TRP A 30 -4.05 15.75 4.01
CA TRP A 30 -4.58 14.44 4.42
C TRP A 30 -3.65 13.29 4.04
N ALA A 31 -2.96 13.38 2.90
CA ALA A 31 -1.94 12.40 2.51
C ALA A 31 -0.77 12.40 3.51
N PHE A 32 -0.29 13.59 3.88
CA PHE A 32 0.76 13.75 4.88
C PHE A 32 0.33 13.17 6.23
N LEU A 33 -0.82 13.55 6.76
CA LEU A 33 -1.26 13.12 8.08
C LEU A 33 -1.47 11.60 8.16
N GLY A 34 -2.12 11.01 7.14
CA GLY A 34 -2.31 9.56 7.06
C GLY A 34 -0.99 8.79 6.95
N SER A 35 -0.08 9.23 6.09
CA SER A 35 1.23 8.57 5.94
C SER A 35 2.13 8.73 7.16
N PHE A 36 2.18 9.92 7.75
CA PHE A 36 2.97 10.20 8.95
C PHE A 36 2.51 9.34 10.13
N ILE A 37 1.20 9.27 10.38
CA ILE A 37 0.66 8.45 11.48
C ILE A 37 0.83 6.97 11.18
N GLY A 38 0.54 6.51 9.97
CA GLY A 38 0.66 5.10 9.59
C GLY A 38 2.09 4.59 9.69
N ILE A 39 3.04 5.29 9.08
CA ILE A 39 4.46 4.95 9.15
C ILE A 39 5.01 5.16 10.54
N GLY A 40 4.62 6.23 11.24
CA GLY A 40 5.07 6.52 12.61
C GLY A 40 4.72 5.40 13.59
N ILE A 41 3.49 4.88 13.55
CA ILE A 41 3.07 3.75 14.39
C ILE A 41 3.90 2.50 14.06
N ILE A 42 4.08 2.19 12.78
CA ILE A 42 4.84 1.02 12.35
C ILE A 42 6.31 1.12 12.77
N ALA A 43 6.94 2.27 12.52
CA ALA A 43 8.33 2.53 12.89
C ALA A 43 8.53 2.42 14.41
N TYR A 44 7.61 2.99 15.20
CA TYR A 44 7.66 2.89 16.66
C TYR A 44 7.54 1.45 17.15
N LEU A 45 6.55 0.68 16.66
CA LEU A 45 6.34 -0.70 17.09
C LEU A 45 7.50 -1.62 16.65
N GLN A 46 8.03 -1.42 15.45
CA GLN A 46 9.14 -2.21 14.92
C GLN A 46 10.46 -1.89 15.62
N SER A 47 10.72 -0.63 15.99
CA SER A 47 11.93 -0.27 16.73
C SER A 47 12.02 -0.90 18.11
N GLN A 48 10.89 -1.30 18.70
CA GLN A 48 10.90 -2.04 19.98
C GLN A 48 11.39 -3.49 19.83
N THR A 49 11.34 -4.04 18.62
CA THR A 49 11.52 -5.48 18.40
C THR A 49 12.56 -5.83 17.35
N LEU A 50 12.99 -4.90 16.49
CA LEU A 50 13.93 -5.14 15.39
C LEU A 50 15.12 -4.18 15.45
N PRO A 51 16.30 -4.57 14.92
CA PRO A 51 17.42 -3.65 14.72
C PRO A 51 17.05 -2.51 13.77
N ASP A 52 17.66 -1.34 13.95
CA ASP A 52 17.39 -0.14 13.15
C ASP A 52 17.52 -0.37 11.64
N SER A 53 18.48 -1.21 11.21
CA SER A 53 18.65 -1.57 9.80
C SER A 53 17.41 -2.23 9.19
N ASP A 54 16.77 -3.15 9.94
CA ASP A 54 15.57 -3.85 9.47
C ASP A 54 14.35 -2.95 9.49
N VAL A 55 14.28 -2.05 10.48
CA VAL A 55 13.25 -1.02 10.56
C VAL A 55 13.32 -0.12 9.32
N VAL A 56 14.52 0.32 8.92
CA VAL A 56 14.71 1.13 7.69
C VAL A 56 14.24 0.38 6.45
N TYR A 57 14.56 -0.91 6.31
CA TYR A 57 14.09 -1.69 5.17
C TYR A 57 12.57 -1.84 5.13
N LEU A 58 11.95 -2.13 6.28
CA LEU A 58 10.49 -2.25 6.40
C LEU A 58 9.80 -0.91 6.12
N ILE A 59 10.33 0.20 6.62
CA ILE A 59 9.86 1.55 6.28
C ILE A 59 10.02 1.82 4.79
N GLY A 60 11.07 1.32 4.14
CA GLY A 60 11.21 1.41 2.68
C GLY A 60 10.03 0.75 1.94
N SER A 61 9.66 -0.47 2.35
CA SER A 61 8.51 -1.19 1.77
C SER A 61 7.18 -0.51 2.12
N PHE A 62 6.90 -0.26 3.40
CA PHE A 62 5.64 0.35 3.85
C PHE A 62 5.50 1.82 3.45
N GLY A 63 6.60 2.54 3.31
CA GLY A 63 6.65 3.91 2.80
C GLY A 63 6.20 3.95 1.35
N ALA A 64 6.67 3.03 0.51
CA ALA A 64 6.16 2.88 -0.85
C ALA A 64 4.66 2.51 -0.88
N SER A 65 4.19 1.67 0.05
CA SER A 65 2.75 1.41 0.21
C SER A 65 1.98 2.66 0.59
N SER A 66 2.54 3.49 1.47
CA SER A 66 1.97 4.76 1.93
C SER A 66 1.77 5.75 0.78
N VAL A 67 2.71 5.83 -0.16
CA VAL A 67 2.55 6.64 -1.38
C VAL A 67 1.28 6.23 -2.15
N LEU A 68 1.02 4.92 -2.26
CA LEU A 68 -0.18 4.43 -2.94
C LEU A 68 -1.45 4.66 -2.10
N VAL A 69 -1.45 4.23 -0.84
CA VAL A 69 -2.68 4.18 -0.03
C VAL A 69 -3.11 5.53 0.53
N TYR A 70 -2.22 6.53 0.63
CA TYR A 70 -2.56 7.88 1.09
C TYR A 70 -2.42 8.95 0.00
N GLY A 71 -1.51 8.76 -0.94
CA GLY A 71 -1.23 9.72 -2.01
C GLY A 71 -2.05 9.49 -3.28
N VAL A 72 -2.32 8.23 -3.64
CA VAL A 72 -3.02 7.87 -4.89
C VAL A 72 -4.19 6.92 -4.63
N ILE A 73 -5.10 7.34 -3.75
CA ILE A 73 -6.17 6.51 -3.17
C ILE A 73 -7.12 5.86 -4.20
N GLN A 74 -7.23 6.44 -5.39
CA GLN A 74 -8.07 5.91 -6.48
C GLN A 74 -7.39 4.81 -7.29
N SER A 75 -6.07 4.62 -7.12
CA SER A 75 -5.31 3.61 -7.84
C SER A 75 -5.86 2.20 -7.52
N PRO A 76 -6.04 1.33 -8.52
CA PRO A 76 -6.34 -0.08 -8.29
C PRO A 76 -5.28 -0.76 -7.42
N LEU A 77 -4.02 -0.35 -7.53
CA LEU A 77 -2.89 -0.91 -6.78
C LEU A 77 -2.89 -0.50 -5.29
N ALA A 78 -3.60 0.58 -4.95
CA ALA A 78 -3.75 1.07 -3.59
C ALA A 78 -4.90 0.36 -2.84
N GLN A 79 -5.75 -0.43 -3.51
CA GLN A 79 -6.94 -1.00 -2.89
C GLN A 79 -6.59 -2.11 -1.87
N PRO A 80 -7.43 -2.34 -0.84
CA PRO A 80 -7.09 -3.22 0.29
C PRO A 80 -6.69 -4.64 -0.12
N ARG A 81 -7.31 -5.19 -1.18
CA ARG A 81 -6.96 -6.51 -1.73
C ARG A 81 -5.50 -6.58 -2.19
N ASN A 82 -5.03 -5.55 -2.89
CA ASN A 82 -3.68 -5.52 -3.43
C ASN A 82 -2.69 -5.23 -2.31
N LEU A 83 -3.00 -4.25 -1.45
CA LEU A 83 -2.20 -3.95 -0.26
C LEU A 83 -1.96 -5.22 0.58
N ILE A 84 -3.01 -5.90 1.04
CA ILE A 84 -2.85 -7.10 1.88
C ILE A 84 -2.28 -8.27 1.06
N GLY A 85 -2.93 -8.64 -0.04
CA GLY A 85 -2.57 -9.84 -0.80
C GLY A 85 -1.17 -9.76 -1.39
N GLY A 86 -0.76 -8.59 -1.89
CA GLY A 86 0.56 -8.39 -2.46
C GLY A 86 1.67 -8.54 -1.43
N HIS A 87 1.54 -7.93 -0.25
CA HIS A 87 2.52 -8.10 0.82
C HIS A 87 2.58 -9.55 1.34
N LEU A 88 1.45 -10.21 1.54
CA LEU A 88 1.42 -11.58 2.08
C LEU A 88 2.01 -12.60 1.10
N ILE A 89 1.63 -12.55 -0.19
CA ILE A 89 2.20 -13.42 -1.22
C ILE A 89 3.71 -13.23 -1.27
N SER A 90 4.16 -11.97 -1.34
CA SER A 90 5.58 -11.65 -1.36
C SER A 90 6.35 -12.14 -0.15
N ALA A 91 5.79 -11.98 1.06
CA ALA A 91 6.43 -12.44 2.29
C ALA A 91 6.57 -13.97 2.31
N ILE A 92 5.53 -14.69 1.91
CA ILE A 92 5.56 -16.16 1.80
C ILE A 92 6.65 -16.58 0.82
N ILE A 93 6.71 -15.96 -0.36
CA ILE A 93 7.68 -16.30 -1.40
C ILE A 93 9.10 -15.97 -0.96
N GLY A 94 9.33 -14.79 -0.35
CA GLY A 94 10.65 -14.42 0.17
C GLY A 94 11.18 -15.42 1.21
N VAL A 95 10.35 -15.76 2.20
CA VAL A 95 10.71 -16.77 3.22
C VAL A 95 10.94 -18.14 2.59
N THR A 96 10.10 -18.54 1.63
CA THR A 96 10.23 -19.83 0.94
C THR A 96 11.56 -19.90 0.20
N VAL A 97 11.88 -18.90 -0.61
CA VAL A 97 13.15 -18.86 -1.36
C VAL A 97 14.35 -18.89 -0.43
N TYR A 98 14.34 -18.10 0.65
CA TYR A 98 15.42 -18.11 1.64
C TYR A 98 15.63 -19.50 2.26
N LYS A 99 14.55 -20.24 2.56
CA LYS A 99 14.65 -21.60 3.13
C LYS A 99 15.21 -22.65 2.16
N PHE A 100 14.96 -22.53 0.85
CA PHE A 100 15.42 -23.51 -0.13
C PHE A 100 16.83 -23.23 -0.64
N VAL A 101 17.20 -21.96 -0.76
CA VAL A 101 18.52 -21.54 -1.24
C VAL A 101 19.03 -20.45 -0.30
N PRO A 102 19.55 -20.78 0.89
CA PRO A 102 20.06 -19.77 1.81
C PRO A 102 21.37 -19.15 1.28
N ASP A 103 21.66 -17.94 1.75
CA ASP A 103 22.99 -17.30 1.71
C ASP A 103 23.62 -16.99 0.33
N ILE A 104 22.83 -16.99 -0.75
CA ILE A 104 23.27 -16.52 -2.09
C ILE A 104 22.43 -15.30 -2.50
N LEU A 105 22.78 -14.12 -1.99
CA LEU A 105 21.96 -12.91 -2.14
C LEU A 105 21.67 -12.54 -3.61
N TRP A 106 22.69 -12.56 -4.47
CA TRP A 106 22.54 -12.16 -5.88
C TRP A 106 21.59 -13.07 -6.68
N LEU A 107 21.31 -14.28 -6.21
CA LEU A 107 20.41 -15.24 -6.83
C LEU A 107 19.02 -15.23 -6.16
N THR A 108 19.01 -15.28 -4.83
CA THR A 108 17.78 -15.39 -4.03
C THR A 108 16.93 -14.13 -4.12
N ALA A 109 17.55 -12.94 -4.06
CA ALA A 109 16.85 -11.67 -4.16
C ALA A 109 16.05 -11.53 -5.47
N PRO A 110 16.66 -11.64 -6.67
CA PRO A 110 15.89 -11.55 -7.91
C PRO A 110 14.91 -12.70 -8.08
N LEU A 111 15.23 -13.91 -7.59
CA LEU A 111 14.30 -15.05 -7.64
C LEU A 111 13.03 -14.80 -6.84
N ALA A 112 13.15 -14.32 -5.60
CA ALA A 112 12.00 -14.02 -4.76
C ALA A 112 11.17 -12.86 -5.27
N VAL A 113 11.81 -11.76 -5.68
CA VAL A 113 11.09 -10.59 -6.22
C VAL A 113 10.36 -10.95 -7.51
N SER A 114 11.02 -11.61 -8.46
CA SER A 114 10.43 -11.98 -9.75
C SER A 114 9.28 -12.98 -9.58
N SER A 115 9.46 -13.99 -8.73
CA SER A 115 8.40 -14.97 -8.44
C SER A 115 7.20 -14.31 -7.76
N SER A 116 7.45 -13.38 -6.84
CA SER A 116 6.38 -12.61 -6.19
C SER A 116 5.59 -11.76 -7.18
N ILE A 117 6.26 -11.11 -8.14
CA ILE A 117 5.59 -10.33 -9.20
C ILE A 117 4.65 -11.23 -10.00
N VAL A 118 5.13 -12.38 -10.48
CA VAL A 118 4.32 -13.32 -11.28
C VAL A 118 3.12 -13.81 -10.48
N LEU A 119 3.31 -14.22 -9.22
CA LEU A 119 2.21 -14.73 -8.40
C LEU A 119 1.20 -13.65 -8.03
N MET A 120 1.64 -12.42 -7.75
CA MET A 120 0.74 -11.29 -7.56
C MET A 120 -0.07 -10.97 -8.83
N GLN A 121 0.52 -11.11 -10.03
CA GLN A 121 -0.20 -10.95 -11.29
C GLN A 121 -1.26 -12.04 -11.46
N MET A 122 -0.90 -13.31 -11.23
CA MET A 122 -1.81 -14.45 -11.34
C MET A 122 -3.01 -14.33 -10.37
N THR A 123 -2.74 -13.93 -9.13
CA THR A 123 -3.76 -13.77 -8.07
C THR A 123 -4.51 -12.43 -8.14
N LYS A 124 -4.12 -11.53 -9.04
CA LYS A 124 -4.67 -10.17 -9.19
C LYS A 124 -4.59 -9.38 -7.88
N THR A 125 -3.42 -9.42 -7.25
CA THR A 125 -3.12 -8.67 -6.02
C THR A 125 -1.84 -7.84 -6.18
N LEU A 126 -1.52 -7.43 -7.41
CA LEU A 126 -0.32 -6.66 -7.71
C LEU A 126 -0.22 -5.41 -6.84
N HIS A 127 0.82 -5.40 -6.01
CA HIS A 127 1.19 -4.29 -5.15
C HIS A 127 2.71 -4.15 -5.18
N PRO A 128 3.25 -3.21 -5.96
CA PRO A 128 4.70 -3.07 -6.17
C PRO A 128 5.53 -3.06 -4.87
N PRO A 129 5.10 -2.43 -3.75
CA PRO A 129 5.82 -2.50 -2.48
C PRO A 129 6.02 -3.92 -1.91
N GLY A 130 5.17 -4.86 -2.30
CA GLY A 130 5.33 -6.28 -1.97
C GLY A 130 6.64 -6.85 -2.53
N GLY A 131 7.15 -6.37 -3.67
CA GLY A 131 8.46 -6.79 -4.16
C GLY A 131 9.57 -6.53 -3.14
N ALA A 132 9.56 -5.34 -2.51
CA ALA A 132 10.48 -5.03 -1.41
C ALA A 132 10.26 -5.95 -0.21
N THR A 133 9.01 -6.28 0.14
CA THR A 133 8.71 -7.23 1.23
C THR A 133 9.32 -8.61 1.03
N ALA A 134 9.32 -9.12 -0.21
CA ALA A 134 9.98 -10.37 -0.55
C ALA A 134 11.50 -10.28 -0.38
N LEU A 135 12.10 -9.17 -0.84
CA LEU A 135 13.53 -8.91 -0.69
C LEU A 135 13.97 -8.83 0.78
N ILE A 136 13.17 -8.20 1.63
CA ILE A 136 13.47 -8.03 3.07
C ILE A 136 13.57 -9.39 3.79
N ALA A 137 12.77 -10.39 3.40
CA ALA A 137 12.86 -11.73 3.98
C ALA A 137 14.22 -12.41 3.71
N ILE A 138 14.98 -11.93 2.71
CA ILE A 138 16.28 -12.45 2.29
C ILE A 138 17.42 -11.56 2.78
N ALA A 139 17.29 -10.24 2.57
CA ALA A 139 18.32 -9.25 2.84
C ALA A 139 18.28 -8.67 4.26
N GLY A 140 17.21 -8.94 5.00
CA GLY A 140 17.09 -8.54 6.41
C GLY A 140 18.14 -9.22 7.29
N SER A 141 18.31 -8.70 8.50
CA SER A 141 19.24 -9.28 9.47
C SER A 141 18.89 -10.73 9.82
N GLU A 142 19.80 -11.40 10.52
CA GLU A 142 19.54 -12.73 11.10
C GLU A 142 18.26 -12.75 11.94
N LYS A 143 17.87 -11.63 12.56
CA LYS A 143 16.61 -11.55 13.31
C LYS A 143 15.40 -11.77 12.41
N ILE A 144 15.34 -11.10 11.25
CA ILE A 144 14.26 -11.26 10.27
C ILE A 144 14.26 -12.67 9.67
N LYS A 145 15.43 -13.17 9.26
CA LYS A 145 15.58 -14.50 8.69
C LYS A 145 15.11 -15.59 9.65
N ASN A 146 15.45 -15.48 10.94
CA ASN A 146 15.06 -16.41 12.00
C ASN A 146 13.55 -16.42 12.31
N LEU A 147 12.80 -15.38 11.93
CA LEU A 147 11.34 -15.42 12.05
C LEU A 147 10.73 -16.52 11.18
N GLY A 148 11.38 -16.88 10.06
CA GLY A 148 10.82 -17.80 9.08
C GLY A 148 9.42 -17.35 8.66
N TYR A 149 8.44 -18.25 8.68
CA TYR A 149 7.06 -17.90 8.29
C TYR A 149 6.36 -16.96 9.29
N TRP A 150 6.91 -16.77 10.50
CA TRP A 150 6.38 -15.75 11.41
C TRP A 150 6.54 -14.34 10.85
N TYR A 151 7.52 -14.09 9.99
CA TYR A 151 7.71 -12.84 9.25
C TYR A 151 6.42 -12.40 8.53
N VAL A 152 5.65 -13.35 8.01
CA VAL A 152 4.37 -13.10 7.31
C VAL A 152 3.34 -12.48 8.24
N LEU A 153 3.27 -12.94 9.50
CA LEU A 153 2.33 -12.43 10.49
C LEU A 153 2.84 -11.14 11.15
N SER A 154 4.11 -11.14 11.54
CA SER A 154 4.80 -9.99 12.10
C SER A 154 6.24 -9.98 11.60
N PRO A 155 6.69 -8.92 10.91
CA PRO A 155 6.09 -7.59 10.86
C PRO A 155 5.12 -7.34 9.70
N VAL A 156 4.93 -8.27 8.76
CA VAL A 156 4.25 -7.96 7.50
C VAL A 156 2.75 -7.75 7.65
N LEU A 157 1.98 -8.76 8.06
CA LEU A 157 0.52 -8.63 8.18
C LEU A 157 0.14 -7.53 9.18
N SER A 158 0.80 -7.48 10.34
CA SER A 158 0.56 -6.44 11.34
C SER A 158 0.79 -5.04 10.78
N GLY A 159 1.92 -4.79 10.10
CA GLY A 159 2.22 -3.51 9.47
C GLY A 159 1.21 -3.11 8.40
N VAL A 160 0.81 -4.05 7.55
CA VAL A 160 -0.17 -3.79 6.50
C VAL A 160 -1.57 -3.50 7.06
N LEU A 161 -1.98 -4.17 8.13
CA LEU A 161 -3.23 -3.88 8.80
C LEU A 161 -3.22 -2.49 9.45
N ILE A 162 -2.10 -2.08 10.04
CA ILE A 162 -1.94 -0.71 10.57
C ILE A 162 -2.11 0.31 9.44
N LEU A 163 -1.41 0.15 8.31
CA LEU A 163 -1.58 1.03 7.15
C LEU A 163 -3.03 1.07 6.66
N LEU A 164 -3.69 -0.08 6.58
CA LEU A 164 -5.08 -0.15 6.12
C LEU A 164 -6.03 0.57 7.08
N VAL A 165 -5.91 0.36 8.38
CA VAL A 165 -6.75 1.01 9.39
C VAL A 165 -6.59 2.53 9.32
N VAL A 166 -5.35 3.00 9.27
CA VAL A 166 -5.05 4.43 9.15
C VAL A 166 -5.58 4.99 7.82
N ALA A 167 -5.44 4.26 6.71
CA ALA A 167 -6.01 4.64 5.41
C ALA A 167 -7.53 4.74 5.44
N LEU A 168 -8.21 3.81 6.12
CA LEU A 168 -9.66 3.85 6.28
C LEU A 168 -10.12 5.06 7.09
N ILE A 169 -9.34 5.51 8.07
CA ILE A 169 -9.64 6.70 8.85
C ILE A 169 -9.38 7.96 8.01
N PHE A 170 -8.12 8.23 7.64
CA PHE A 170 -7.73 9.53 7.08
C PHE A 170 -8.25 9.75 5.65
N ASN A 171 -8.40 8.71 4.84
CA ASN A 171 -8.96 8.87 3.49
C ASN A 171 -10.48 8.94 3.46
N ASN A 172 -11.17 8.85 4.61
CA ASN A 172 -12.62 9.05 4.69
C ASN A 172 -13.02 10.24 5.57
N MET A 173 -12.06 10.96 6.18
CA MET A 173 -12.32 12.18 6.94
C MET A 173 -12.58 13.40 6.04
N ALA A 174 -11.97 13.45 4.86
CA ALA A 174 -12.18 14.51 3.89
C ALA A 174 -13.35 14.18 2.96
N HIS A 175 -14.24 15.15 2.69
CA HIS A 175 -15.33 14.97 1.74
C HIS A 175 -14.86 14.69 0.30
N SER A 176 -13.66 15.15 -0.08
CA SER A 176 -13.05 14.93 -1.39
C SER A 176 -12.44 13.53 -1.55
N ARG A 177 -12.19 12.82 -0.44
CA ARG A 177 -11.53 11.51 -0.44
C ARG A 177 -12.53 10.39 -0.14
N ILE A 178 -12.39 9.29 -0.88
CA ILE A 178 -13.14 8.08 -0.60
C ILE A 178 -12.26 6.86 -0.81
N TYR A 179 -12.19 6.01 0.21
CA TYR A 179 -11.41 4.77 0.18
C TYR A 179 -12.07 3.68 1.03
N PRO A 180 -12.11 2.41 0.59
CA PRO A 180 -11.73 1.91 -0.74
C PRO A 180 -12.72 2.30 -1.84
N ASN A 181 -12.22 2.32 -3.08
CA ASN A 181 -12.97 2.67 -4.29
C ASN A 181 -13.65 1.43 -4.90
N HIS A 182 -14.59 0.83 -4.16
CA HIS A 182 -15.31 -0.37 -4.61
C HIS A 182 -16.83 -0.25 -4.36
N LYS A 183 -17.64 -0.53 -5.38
CA LYS A 183 -19.12 -0.38 -5.34
C LYS A 183 -19.77 -1.08 -4.13
N LYS A 184 -19.35 -2.32 -3.81
CA LYS A 184 -19.88 -3.07 -2.66
C LYS A 184 -19.58 -2.39 -1.31
N TYR A 185 -18.43 -1.73 -1.18
CA TYR A 185 -18.07 -1.01 0.04
C TYR A 185 -18.99 0.21 0.24
N HIS A 186 -19.28 0.96 -0.83
CA HIS A 186 -20.22 2.08 -0.75
C HIS A 186 -21.63 1.63 -0.35
N GLN A 187 -22.10 0.48 -0.84
CA GLN A 187 -23.39 -0.07 -0.46
C GLN A 187 -23.41 -0.49 1.02
N PHE A 188 -22.34 -1.14 1.49
CA PHE A 188 -22.20 -1.52 2.90
C PHE A 188 -22.17 -0.29 3.82
N ARG A 189 -21.32 0.70 3.51
CA ARG A 189 -21.22 1.95 4.28
C ARG A 189 -22.55 2.70 4.34
N LYS A 190 -23.30 2.75 3.22
CA LYS A 190 -24.65 3.32 3.22
C LYS A 190 -25.59 2.58 4.17
N ARG A 191 -25.66 1.24 4.10
CA ARG A 191 -26.52 0.43 4.98
C ARG A 191 -26.21 0.68 6.46
N VAL A 192 -24.93 0.69 6.83
CA VAL A 192 -24.49 0.92 8.21
C VAL A 192 -24.90 2.33 8.66
N ALA A 193 -24.67 3.36 7.85
CA ALA A 193 -25.08 4.72 8.17
C ALA A 193 -26.60 4.86 8.34
N THR A 194 -27.39 4.18 7.50
CA THR A 194 -28.87 4.17 7.62
C THR A 194 -29.32 3.50 8.92
N MET A 195 -28.66 2.41 9.34
CA MET A 195 -28.96 1.70 10.58
C MET A 195 -28.67 2.55 11.83
N PHE A 196 -27.56 3.29 11.86
CA PHE A 196 -27.27 4.20 12.96
C PHE A 196 -28.23 5.40 13.01
N LYS A 197 -28.69 5.88 11.85
CA LYS A 197 -29.65 6.98 11.79
C LYS A 197 -31.05 6.56 12.24
N SER A 198 -31.51 5.36 11.89
CA SER A 198 -32.82 4.88 12.37
C SER A 198 -32.83 4.63 13.87
N LYS A 199 -31.67 4.30 14.47
CA LYS A 199 -31.52 4.04 15.90
C LYS A 199 -31.35 5.32 16.74
N SER A 200 -31.08 6.47 16.11
CA SER A 200 -31.04 7.77 16.79
C SER A 200 -32.38 8.51 16.76
N ASP A 201 -33.31 8.03 15.92
CA ASP A 201 -34.65 8.61 15.73
C ASP A 201 -35.74 7.83 16.52
N GLU A 202 -35.36 6.78 17.26
CA GLU A 202 -36.15 6.04 18.26
C GLU A 202 -35.74 6.46 19.68
#